data_AF-A0A2H9MQY7-F1
#
_entry.id   AF-A0A2H9MQY7-F1
#
_cell.length_a   1.000
_cell.length_b   1.000
_cell.length_c   1.000
_cell.angle_alpha   90.00
_cell.angle_beta   90.00
_cell.angle_gamma   90.00
#
_symmetry.space_group_name_H-M   'P 1'
#
loop_
_entity.id
_entity.type
_entity.pdbx_description
1 polymer ?
#
loop_
_entity_poly.entity_id
_entity_poly.type
_entity_poly.pdbx_seq_one_letter_code
_entity_poly.pdbx_strand_id
1 'polypeptide(L)'
;DVFYIAGYVFFIMFLVLYVRQIKQKITKNLLLFSTIISFVFLLPALYVLGDYYQDEPILSISVALVYPILSSAMLFFVLLGIMFFAKGEHTYFWTLIFVGFLIHTVTDTLFLFTAIDDSYYDGHVSDLLYLIG
;
A
#
# COMPACT_ATOMS: atom_id res chain seq x y z
N ASP A 1 -12.82 10.06 1.60
CA ASP A 1 -12.89 8.57 1.68
C ASP A 1 -13.32 7.88 0.39
N VAL A 2 -14.55 8.02 -0.09
CA VAL A 2 -15.08 7.19 -1.21
C VAL A 2 -14.18 7.16 -2.45
N PHE A 3 -13.75 8.32 -2.95
CA PHE A 3 -12.86 8.39 -4.12
C PHE A 3 -11.47 7.80 -3.86
N TYR A 4 -10.96 7.93 -2.65
CA TYR A 4 -9.65 7.42 -2.26
C TYR A 4 -9.67 5.89 -2.15
N ILE A 5 -10.68 5.34 -1.49
CA ILE A 5 -10.94 3.90 -1.42
C ILE A 5 -11.17 3.32 -2.82
N ALA A 6 -11.95 4.01 -3.67
CA ALA A 6 -12.14 3.59 -5.05
C ALA A 6 -10.81 3.59 -5.84
N GLY A 7 -9.93 4.56 -5.59
CA GLY A 7 -8.58 4.61 -6.15
C GLY A 7 -7.78 3.33 -5.87
N TYR A 8 -7.72 2.91 -4.60
CA TYR A 8 -7.09 1.63 -4.22
C TYR A 8 -7.66 0.44 -4.97
N VAL A 9 -8.98 0.35 -5.12
CA VAL A 9 -9.61 -0.75 -5.85
C VAL A 9 -9.10 -0.80 -7.29
N PHE A 10 -9.04 0.34 -7.98
CA PHE A 10 -8.51 0.40 -9.34
C PHE A 10 -7.02 0.09 -9.41
N PHE A 11 -6.22 0.56 -8.44
CA PHE A 11 -4.79 0.26 -8.37
C PHE A 11 -4.54 -1.24 -8.16
N ILE A 12 -5.24 -1.86 -7.21
CA ILE A 12 -5.15 -3.30 -6.97
C ILE A 12 -5.61 -4.07 -8.20
N MET A 13 -6.72 -3.68 -8.84
CA MET A 13 -7.17 -4.31 -10.08
C MET A 13 -6.11 -4.26 -11.18
N PHE A 14 -5.50 -3.09 -11.39
CA PHE A 14 -4.41 -2.92 -12.34
C PHE A 14 -3.24 -3.87 -12.02
N LEU A 15 -2.80 -3.90 -10.76
CA LEU A 15 -1.69 -4.74 -10.33
C LEU A 15 -2.02 -6.24 -10.44
N VAL A 16 -3.22 -6.66 -10.10
CA VAL A 16 -3.70 -8.05 -10.27
C VAL A 16 -3.66 -8.46 -11.74
N LEU A 17 -4.16 -7.60 -12.64
CA LEU A 17 -4.13 -7.86 -14.08
C LEU A 17 -2.68 -7.96 -14.60
N TYR A 18 -1.78 -7.11 -14.12
CA TYR A 18 -0.36 -7.18 -14.46
C TYR A 18 0.29 -8.48 -13.94
N VAL A 19 0.13 -8.77 -12.65
CA VAL A 19 0.68 -9.97 -11.99
C VAL A 19 0.15 -11.25 -12.64
N ARG A 20 -1.11 -11.25 -13.10
CA ARG A 20 -1.72 -12.39 -13.81
C ARG A 20 -0.95 -12.76 -15.10
N GLN A 21 -0.42 -11.78 -15.83
CA GLN A 21 0.33 -12.02 -17.07
C GLN A 21 1.67 -12.71 -16.80
N ILE A 22 2.27 -12.43 -15.65
CA ILE A 22 3.60 -12.91 -15.26
C ILE A 22 3.57 -14.06 -14.22
N LYS A 23 2.37 -14.55 -13.88
CA LYS A 23 2.15 -15.52 -12.78
C LYS A 23 3.01 -16.78 -12.84
N GLN A 24 3.35 -17.26 -14.03
CA GLN A 24 4.14 -18.48 -14.21
C GLN A 24 5.59 -18.31 -13.75
N LYS A 25 6.07 -17.06 -13.68
CA LYS A 25 7.43 -16.74 -13.28
C LYS A 25 7.54 -16.41 -11.77
N ILE A 26 6.43 -16.43 -11.04
CA ILE A 26 6.38 -16.14 -9.61
C ILE A 26 6.82 -17.37 -8.81
N THR A 27 7.89 -17.24 -8.04
CA THR A 27 8.40 -18.32 -7.19
C THR A 27 7.70 -18.32 -5.83
N LYS A 28 7.72 -19.46 -5.14
CA LYS A 28 7.20 -19.56 -3.76
C LYS A 28 7.91 -18.60 -2.79
N ASN A 29 9.22 -18.42 -2.96
CA ASN A 29 10.01 -17.50 -2.15
C ASN A 29 9.55 -16.05 -2.32
N LEU A 30 9.22 -15.66 -3.56
CA LEU A 30 8.70 -14.33 -3.86
C LEU A 30 7.30 -14.12 -3.26
N LEU A 31 6.42 -15.13 -3.36
CA LEU A 31 5.13 -15.09 -2.69
C LEU A 31 5.29 -14.90 -1.18
N LEU A 32 6.14 -15.72 -0.54
CA LEU A 32 6.38 -15.64 0.89
C LEU A 32 6.95 -14.28 1.29
N PHE A 33 7.96 -13.79 0.57
CA PHE A 33 8.55 -12.46 0.80
C PHE A 33 7.49 -11.35 0.71
N SER A 34 6.71 -11.32 -0.37
CA SER A 34 5.69 -10.29 -0.59
C SER A 34 4.62 -10.34 0.50
N THR A 35 4.20 -11.54 0.90
CA THR A 35 3.27 -11.75 2.01
C THR A 35 3.84 -11.20 3.32
N ILE A 36 5.06 -11.62 3.71
CA ILE A 36 5.68 -11.19 4.97
C ILE A 36 5.79 -9.67 5.03
N ILE A 37 6.31 -9.03 3.98
CA ILE A 37 6.47 -7.57 3.96
C ILE A 37 5.11 -6.88 4.04
N SER A 38 4.10 -7.38 3.34
CA SER A 38 2.74 -6.79 3.41
C SER A 38 2.15 -6.90 4.82
N PHE A 39 2.37 -8.02 5.52
CA PHE A 39 1.96 -8.17 6.92
C PHE A 39 2.77 -7.30 7.89
N VAL A 40 4.06 -7.06 7.62
CA VAL A 40 4.89 -6.15 8.43
C VAL A 40 4.34 -4.73 8.40
N PHE A 41 3.73 -4.29 7.30
CA PHE A 41 3.05 -2.99 7.22
C PHE A 41 1.64 -3.04 7.83
N LEU A 42 0.89 -4.11 7.59
CA LEU A 42 -0.50 -4.26 8.04
C LEU A 42 -0.62 -4.35 9.57
N LEU A 43 0.16 -5.23 10.21
CA LEU A 43 -0.03 -5.56 11.61
C LEU A 43 0.20 -4.39 12.57
N PRO A 44 1.27 -3.59 12.42
CA PRO A 44 1.45 -2.38 13.24
C PRO A 44 0.31 -1.37 13.01
N ALA A 45 -0.11 -1.16 11.76
CA ALA A 45 -1.21 -0.25 11.44
C ALA A 45 -2.53 -0.68 12.11
N LEU A 46 -2.88 -1.97 12.04
CA LEU A 46 -4.06 -2.50 12.71
C LEU A 46 -3.98 -2.38 14.23
N TYR A 47 -2.80 -2.63 14.80
CA TYR A 47 -2.57 -2.53 16.24
C TYR A 47 -2.81 -1.11 16.76
N VAL A 48 -2.20 -0.11 16.11
CA VAL A 48 -2.32 1.29 16.55
C VAL A 48 -3.73 1.83 16.29
N LEU A 49 -4.35 1.51 15.14
CA LEU A 49 -5.75 1.90 14.88
C LEU A 49 -6.73 1.29 15.88
N GLY A 50 -6.50 0.03 16.27
CA GLY A 50 -7.32 -0.67 17.24
C GLY A 50 -7.26 -0.04 18.63
N ASP A 51 -6.15 0.62 18.98
CA ASP A 51 -6.00 1.37 20.23
C ASP A 51 -6.59 2.78 20.14
N TYR A 52 -6.32 3.48 19.03
CA TYR A 52 -6.78 4.86 18.84
C TYR A 52 -8.31 4.99 18.75
N TYR A 53 -8.99 4.05 18.08
CA TYR A 53 -10.43 4.12 17.84
C TYR A 53 -11.28 3.30 18.85
N GLN A 54 -10.77 2.92 20.03
CA GLN A 54 -11.51 2.02 20.95
C GLN A 54 -12.89 2.54 21.37
N ASP A 55 -13.04 3.85 21.50
CA ASP A 55 -14.29 4.50 21.95
C ASP A 55 -15.13 5.09 20.79
N GLU A 56 -14.71 4.85 19.55
CA GLU A 56 -15.34 5.44 18.37
C GLU A 56 -16.43 4.54 17.76
N PRO A 57 -17.39 5.11 17.01
CA PRO A 57 -18.42 4.32 16.34
C PRO A 57 -17.83 3.29 15.38
N ILE A 58 -18.49 2.12 15.27
CA ILE A 58 -18.03 1.01 14.43
C ILE A 58 -17.84 1.40 12.95
N LEU A 59 -18.59 2.38 12.47
CA LEU A 59 -18.45 2.89 11.11
C LEU A 59 -17.12 3.63 10.92
N SER A 60 -16.72 4.48 11.86
CA SER A 60 -15.44 5.21 11.84
C SER A 60 -14.27 4.22 11.85
N ILE A 61 -14.33 3.23 12.76
CA ILE A 61 -13.34 2.15 12.84
C ILE A 61 -13.26 1.39 11.50
N SER A 62 -14.41 1.01 10.94
CA SER A 62 -14.46 0.25 9.69
C SER A 62 -13.84 1.01 8.52
N VAL A 63 -14.11 2.30 8.40
CA VAL A 63 -13.53 3.14 7.35
C VAL A 63 -12.01 3.28 7.57
N ALA A 64 -11.56 3.52 8.79
CA ALA A 64 -10.13 3.65 9.12
C ALA A 64 -9.34 2.35 8.82
N LEU A 65 -9.91 1.18 9.12
CA LEU A 65 -9.27 -0.12 8.87
C LEU A 65 -9.15 -0.48 7.38
N VAL A 66 -10.02 0.05 6.52
CA VAL A 66 -9.98 -0.23 5.08
C VAL A 66 -8.66 0.25 4.45
N TYR A 67 -8.13 1.39 4.89
CA TYR A 67 -6.89 1.97 4.36
C TYR A 67 -5.69 1.02 4.49
N PRO A 68 -5.24 0.59 5.69
CA PRO A 68 -4.08 -0.28 5.81
C PRO A 68 -4.30 -1.66 5.18
N ILE A 69 -5.54 -2.17 5.14
CA ILE A 69 -5.87 -3.42 4.45
C ILE A 69 -5.64 -3.28 2.94
N LEU A 70 -6.17 -2.22 2.32
CA LEU A 70 -6.01 -1.98 0.89
C LEU A 70 -4.56 -1.62 0.55
N SER A 71 -3.89 -0.81 1.37
CA SER A 71 -2.48 -0.44 1.23
C SER A 71 -1.56 -1.67 1.29
N SER A 72 -1.80 -2.57 2.25
CA SER A 72 -1.07 -3.85 2.36
C SER A 72 -1.36 -4.80 1.18
N ALA A 73 -2.62 -4.89 0.75
CA ALA A 73 -2.96 -5.69 -0.43
C ALA A 73 -2.31 -5.14 -1.70
N MET A 74 -2.26 -3.81 -1.86
CA MET A 74 -1.57 -3.15 -2.96
C MET A 74 -0.07 -3.47 -2.91
N LEU A 75 0.58 -3.29 -1.75
CA LEU A 75 2.00 -3.59 -1.54
C LEU A 75 2.35 -5.03 -1.94
N PHE A 76 1.50 -6.00 -1.57
CA PHE A 76 1.69 -7.39 -1.96
C PHE A 76 1.85 -7.54 -3.48
N PHE A 77 0.93 -6.99 -4.27
CA PHE A 77 1.00 -7.10 -5.72
C PHE A 77 2.11 -6.24 -6.34
N VAL A 78 2.43 -5.09 -5.75
CA VAL A 78 3.57 -4.25 -6.16
C VAL A 78 4.88 -5.03 -6.04
N LEU A 79 5.11 -5.71 -4.91
CA LEU A 79 6.32 -6.51 -4.69
C LEU A 79 6.41 -7.70 -5.65
N LEU A 80 5.27 -8.34 -5.95
CA LEU A 80 5.22 -9.39 -6.97
C LEU A 80 5.62 -8.86 -8.35
N GLY A 81 5.19 -7.66 -8.73
CA GLY A 81 5.52 -7.09 -10.04
C GLY A 81 6.93 -6.48 -10.13
N ILE A 82 7.47 -5.90 -9.04
CA ILE A 82 8.79 -5.25 -9.03
C ILE A 82 9.94 -6.21 -9.33
N MET A 83 9.83 -7.46 -8.88
CA MET A 83 10.89 -8.45 -9.09
C MET A 83 11.12 -8.82 -10.56
N PHE A 84 10.23 -8.38 -11.45
CA PHE A 84 10.38 -8.53 -12.89
C PHE A 84 11.20 -7.41 -13.54
N PHE A 85 11.37 -6.27 -12.88
CA PHE A 85 12.30 -5.22 -13.34
C PHE A 85 13.76 -5.67 -13.22
N ALA A 86 14.08 -6.42 -12.16
CA ALA A 86 15.42 -6.93 -11.91
C ALA A 86 15.93 -7.90 -12.99
N LYS A 87 15.03 -8.45 -13.83
CA LYS A 87 15.37 -9.39 -14.90
C LYS A 87 15.48 -8.74 -16.28
N GLY A 88 15.33 -7.41 -16.39
CA GLY A 88 15.51 -6.67 -17.64
C GLY A 88 14.40 -6.85 -18.68
N GLU A 89 13.28 -7.47 -18.32
CA GLU A 89 12.20 -7.82 -19.26
C GLU A 89 11.17 -6.69 -19.46
N HIS A 90 11.34 -5.52 -18.82
CA HIS A 90 10.36 -4.45 -18.80
C HIS A 90 10.98 -3.05 -19.01
N THR A 91 10.19 -2.14 -19.56
CA THR A 91 10.56 -0.75 -19.81
C THR A 91 10.65 0.06 -18.52
N TYR A 92 11.52 1.08 -18.48
CA TYR A 92 11.62 2.07 -17.40
C TYR A 92 10.26 2.66 -16.96
N PHE A 93 9.31 2.78 -17.88
CA PHE A 93 7.94 3.22 -17.60
C PHE A 93 7.25 2.37 -16.51
N TRP A 94 7.29 1.05 -16.63
CA TRP A 94 6.66 0.16 -15.65
C TRP A 94 7.39 0.21 -14.31
N THR A 95 8.72 0.32 -14.34
CA THR A 95 9.51 0.50 -13.12
C THR A 95 9.06 1.75 -12.36
N LEU A 96 8.88 2.88 -13.05
CA LEU A 96 8.44 4.12 -12.43
C LEU A 96 7.04 4.03 -11.82
N ILE A 97 6.08 3.39 -12.50
CA ILE A 97 4.72 3.17 -11.97
C ILE A 97 4.76 2.41 -10.64
N PHE A 98 5.54 1.33 -10.58
CA PHE A 98 5.64 0.51 -9.38
C PHE A 98 6.42 1.18 -8.26
N VAL A 99 7.43 1.98 -8.59
CA VAL A 99 8.09 2.86 -7.60
C VAL A 99 7.09 3.88 -7.05
N GLY A 100 6.22 4.45 -7.90
CA GLY A 100 5.12 5.32 -7.46
C GLY A 100 4.22 4.63 -6.44
N PHE A 101 3.77 3.40 -6.72
CA PHE A 101 2.97 2.64 -5.75
C PHE A 101 3.71 2.31 -4.44
N LEU A 102 5.03 2.08 -4.49
CA LEU A 102 5.83 1.93 -3.26
C LEU A 102 5.86 3.23 -2.45
N ILE A 103 6.13 4.36 -3.11
CA ILE A 103 6.11 5.68 -2.47
C ILE A 103 4.73 5.92 -1.86
N HIS A 104 3.65 5.67 -2.61
CA HIS A 104 2.28 5.81 -2.15
C HIS A 104 2.01 4.97 -0.88
N THR A 105 2.42 3.70 -0.86
CA THR A 105 2.25 2.81 0.30
C THR A 105 2.99 3.32 1.53
N VAL A 106 4.26 3.75 1.35
CA VAL A 106 5.07 4.31 2.44
C VAL A 106 4.44 5.60 2.96
N THR A 107 3.93 6.43 2.04
CA THR A 107 3.27 7.69 2.37
C THR A 107 2.02 7.47 3.19
N ASP A 108 1.17 6.53 2.78
CA ASP A 108 -0.07 6.19 3.46
C ASP A 108 0.20 5.67 4.88
N THR A 109 1.27 4.88 5.03
CA THR A 109 1.73 4.42 6.35
C THR A 109 2.25 5.58 7.20
N LEU A 110 3.10 6.45 6.65
CA LEU A 110 3.62 7.62 7.38
C LEU A 110 2.50 8.58 7.78
N PHE A 111 1.55 8.82 6.89
CA PHE A 111 0.37 9.64 7.15
C PHE A 111 -0.44 9.05 8.32
N LEU A 112 -0.69 7.74 8.32
CA LEU A 112 -1.40 7.07 9.41
C LEU A 112 -0.73 7.32 10.78
N PHE A 113 0.57 7.07 10.89
CA PHE A 113 1.28 7.24 12.17
C PHE A 113 1.34 8.71 12.61
N THR A 114 1.57 9.63 11.67
CA THR A 114 1.63 11.06 12.00
C THR A 114 0.26 11.64 12.34
N ALA A 115 -0.81 11.12 11.74
CA ALA A 115 -2.19 11.48 12.07
C ALA A 115 -2.59 10.98 13.46
N ILE A 116 -2.17 9.75 13.82
CA ILE A 116 -2.46 9.19 15.15
C ILE A 116 -1.67 9.91 16.26
N ASP A 117 -0.41 10.26 15.99
CA ASP A 117 0.45 10.98 16.95
C ASP A 117 0.18 12.50 16.99
N ASP A 118 -0.90 12.99 16.34
CA ASP A 118 -1.27 14.41 16.22
C ASP A 118 -0.12 15.32 15.71
N SER A 119 0.86 14.74 15.01
CA SER A 119 2.04 15.43 14.47
C SER A 119 1.88 15.83 13.01
N TYR A 120 0.82 15.36 12.35
CA TYR A 120 0.45 15.76 11.01
C TYR A 120 0.01 17.23 10.95
N TYR A 121 0.41 17.94 9.89
CA TYR A 121 -0.02 19.31 9.60
C TYR A 121 -0.03 19.52 8.08
N ASP A 122 -0.80 20.51 7.60
CA ASP A 122 -0.86 20.81 6.16
C ASP A 122 0.52 21.23 5.61
N GLY A 123 0.98 20.55 4.57
CA GLY A 123 2.33 20.73 4.02
C GLY A 123 3.38 19.80 4.64
N HIS A 124 2.95 18.80 5.42
CA HIS A 124 3.82 17.75 5.93
C HIS A 124 4.49 16.96 4.79
N VAL A 125 5.63 16.32 5.08
CA VAL A 125 6.41 15.58 4.07
C VAL A 125 5.59 14.49 3.39
N SER A 126 4.62 13.89 4.09
CA SER A 126 3.67 12.94 3.51
C SER A 126 2.88 13.53 2.34
N ASP A 127 2.52 14.81 2.39
CA ASP A 127 1.76 15.45 1.31
C ASP A 127 2.60 15.57 0.03
N LEU A 128 3.90 15.84 0.19
CA LEU A 128 4.84 15.83 -0.94
C LEU A 128 4.97 14.42 -1.53
N LEU A 129 5.03 13.40 -0.69
CA LEU A 129 5.13 12.03 -1.17
C LEU A 129 3.85 11.57 -1.88
N TYR A 130 2.67 12.04 -1.46
CA TYR A 130 1.42 11.85 -2.19
C TYR A 130 1.39 12.55 -3.55
N LEU A 131 2.09 13.67 -3.70
CA LEU A 131 2.16 14.40 -4.97
C LEU A 131 3.03 13.68 -6.01
N ILE A 132 4.08 12.99 -5.57
CA ILE A 132 5.06 12.35 -6.45
C ILE A 132 4.84 10.85 -6.67
N GLY A 133 4.06 10.20 -5.80
CA GLY A 133 3.74 8.76 -5.84
C GLY A 133 2.40 8.48 -6.51
#